data_AF-A0A178DVA9-F1
#
_entry.id   AF-A0A178DVA9-F1
#
_cell.length_a   1.000
_cell.length_b   1.000
_cell.length_c   1.000
_cell.angle_alpha   90.00
_cell.angle_beta   90.00
_cell.angle_gamma   90.00
#
_symmetry.space_group_name_H-M   'P 1'
#
loop_
_entity.id
_entity.type
_entity.pdbx_description
1 polymer ?
#
loop_
_entity_poly.entity_id
_entity_poly.type
_entity_poly.pdbx_seq_one_letter_code
_entity_poly.pdbx_strand_id
1 'polypeptide(L)'
;MADTRDIKIMRASIHEIMMQRKLRHKRIEDLKKELNEQSQEQLASSDHLREQLILCSKAECRSMTKMMYQKLPVELRDMIYQYLLTEDRLIPAGPHFHTRRYIPPFCGRPVNIVSSREWVSMGGSPGEILESRDNNPEMNGSSRMPRPDDDFIFLPDGRIKYDHTHRPPPDMITPSSHLLNSDYVEEGFLQEAEKFYYKTNSFSVCNVGCALWEFLGCQDPDFEQNFAARTLNMNAPIKHYPFDYVRTLQVRFKMDHSTCDALQNSTSGQAYEHERRFLRSQYESLTGLDWFLHEGASRELNIEFIIMTDFSGLGRFEDHDRRFLNSLQVVRNTIYTAIHDCERSKVRILHHNNVAWIFPRDYTAWFSLTKDQWEQEKAIHSNRASDDRGWITDFFLNARWPVLPADGGYPEAEMRDFLKERWGFRSIADTAPSYPIVEGRYWPRGIGPSISS
;
A
#
# COMPACT_ATOMS: atom_id res chain seq x y z
N MET A 1 82.00 31.31 -5.46
CA MET A 1 81.51 31.33 -4.07
C MET A 1 80.31 32.27 -4.07
N ALA A 2 79.10 31.78 -3.82
CA ALA A 2 77.94 32.65 -3.70
C ALA A 2 78.17 33.60 -2.52
N ASP A 3 77.94 34.89 -2.74
CA ASP A 3 78.13 35.91 -1.70
C ASP A 3 77.20 35.56 -0.52
N THR A 4 77.77 35.50 0.68
CA THR A 4 77.00 35.22 1.91
C THR A 4 75.87 36.23 2.13
N ARG A 5 75.97 37.40 1.50
CA ARG A 5 74.93 38.41 1.40
C ARG A 5 73.68 37.91 0.66
N ASP A 6 73.84 37.21 -0.46
CA ASP A 6 72.73 36.72 -1.30
C ASP A 6 71.90 35.66 -0.58
N ILE A 7 72.57 34.75 0.16
CA ILE A 7 71.89 33.73 0.98
C ILE A 7 71.06 34.39 2.09
N LYS A 8 71.55 35.48 2.68
CA LYS A 8 70.83 36.23 3.72
C LYS A 8 69.59 36.91 3.16
N ILE A 9 69.70 37.55 2.00
CA ILE A 9 68.57 38.19 1.29
C ILE A 9 67.52 37.14 0.93
N MET A 10 67.93 36.00 0.39
CA MET A 10 67.02 34.92 0.00
C MET A 10 66.27 34.33 1.20
N ARG A 11 66.95 34.11 2.33
CA ARG A 11 66.30 33.64 3.58
C ARG A 11 65.26 34.63 4.11
N ALA A 12 65.56 35.93 4.08
CA ALA A 12 64.61 36.97 4.47
C ALA A 12 63.39 36.96 3.54
N SER A 13 63.60 36.87 2.22
CA SER A 13 62.52 36.79 1.23
C SER A 13 61.65 35.54 1.42
N ILE A 14 62.24 34.36 1.67
CA ILE A 14 61.47 33.14 1.96
C ILE A 14 60.62 33.30 3.23
N HIS A 15 61.18 33.89 4.29
CA HIS A 15 60.45 34.11 5.53
C HIS A 15 59.26 35.06 5.33
N GLU A 16 59.48 36.15 4.59
CA GLU A 16 58.42 37.08 4.23
C GLU A 16 57.31 36.40 3.41
N ILE A 17 57.67 35.61 2.39
CA ILE A 17 56.71 34.84 1.59
C ILE A 17 55.93 33.85 2.47
N MET A 18 56.58 33.17 3.41
CA MET A 18 55.92 32.26 4.35
C MET A 18 54.93 33.00 5.26
N MET A 19 55.29 34.17 5.76
CA MET A 19 54.40 35.02 6.57
C MET A 19 53.19 35.51 5.74
N GLN A 20 53.43 35.99 4.52
CA GLN A 20 52.35 36.39 3.61
C GLN A 20 51.43 35.21 3.26
N ARG A 21 52.00 34.01 3.04
CA ARG A 21 51.22 32.79 2.79
C ARG A 21 50.33 32.45 3.98
N LYS A 22 50.86 32.47 5.19
CA LYS A 22 50.08 32.24 6.43
C LYS A 22 48.95 33.26 6.58
N LEU A 23 49.24 34.54 6.33
CA LEU A 23 48.24 35.60 6.39
C LEU A 23 47.13 35.39 5.34
N ARG A 24 47.49 35.03 4.11
CA ARG A 24 46.51 34.71 3.05
C ARG A 24 45.67 33.48 3.39
N HIS A 25 46.26 32.42 3.94
CA HIS A 25 45.51 31.22 4.35
C HIS A 25 44.50 31.57 5.44
N LYS A 26 44.93 32.32 6.47
CA LYS A 26 44.03 32.82 7.51
C LYS A 26 42.89 33.64 6.91
N ARG A 27 43.19 34.56 5.98
CA ARG A 27 42.17 35.37 5.30
C ARG A 27 41.19 34.52 4.48
N ILE A 28 41.66 33.46 3.81
CA ILE A 28 40.80 32.52 3.07
C ILE A 28 39.89 31.75 4.05
N GLU A 29 40.41 31.30 5.18
CA GLU A 29 39.62 30.62 6.21
C GLU A 29 38.56 31.55 6.81
N ASP A 30 38.93 32.80 7.13
CA ASP A 30 38.01 33.82 7.62
C ASP A 30 36.88 34.11 6.59
N LEU A 31 37.23 34.26 5.31
CA LEU A 31 36.25 34.48 4.23
C LEU A 31 35.34 33.28 4.00
N LYS A 32 35.85 32.05 4.12
CA LYS A 32 35.02 30.83 4.02
C LYS A 32 34.02 30.76 5.16
N LYS A 33 34.44 31.14 6.38
CA LYS A 33 33.56 31.20 7.54
C LYS A 33 32.45 32.24 7.33
N GLU A 34 32.82 33.45 6.91
CA GLU A 34 31.86 34.54 6.61
C GLU A 34 30.87 34.14 5.50
N LEU A 35 31.35 33.51 4.42
CA LEU A 35 30.49 33.01 3.34
C LEU A 35 29.52 31.93 3.83
N ASN A 36 29.96 31.03 4.70
CA ASN A 36 29.09 30.00 5.27
C ASN A 36 28.03 30.59 6.21
N GLU A 37 28.41 31.58 7.04
CA GLU A 37 27.47 32.31 7.91
C GLU A 37 26.41 33.04 7.07
N GLN A 38 26.81 33.78 6.03
CA GLN A 38 25.88 34.45 5.11
C GLN A 38 24.99 33.47 4.36
N SER A 39 25.53 32.33 3.91
CA SER A 39 24.73 31.29 3.23
C SER A 39 23.67 30.70 4.16
N GLN A 40 23.99 30.50 5.45
CA GLN A 40 23.03 30.01 6.44
C GLN A 40 21.95 31.05 6.75
N GLU A 41 22.32 32.33 6.90
CA GLU A 41 21.36 33.42 7.08
C GLU A 41 20.43 33.57 5.87
N GLN A 42 20.95 33.44 4.65
CA GLN A 42 20.15 33.50 3.43
C GLN A 42 19.17 32.33 3.33
N LEU A 43 19.60 31.11 3.66
CA LEU A 43 18.72 29.93 3.71
C LEU A 43 17.60 30.14 4.74
N ALA A 44 17.95 30.55 5.97
CA ALA A 44 16.96 30.81 7.03
C ALA A 44 15.95 31.90 6.66
N SER A 45 16.42 32.99 6.03
CA SER A 45 15.57 34.08 5.56
C SER A 45 14.64 33.62 4.42
N SER A 46 15.16 32.82 3.47
CA SER A 46 14.38 32.23 2.39
C SER A 46 13.30 31.28 2.92
N ASP A 47 13.65 30.44 3.89
CA ASP A 47 12.71 29.50 4.52
C ASP A 47 11.60 30.26 5.26
N HIS A 48 11.96 31.30 6.02
CA HIS A 48 10.97 32.15 6.71
C HIS A 48 10.02 32.85 5.73
N LEU A 49 10.54 33.41 4.63
CA LEU A 49 9.70 34.04 3.60
C LEU A 49 8.76 33.02 2.96
N ARG A 50 9.25 31.81 2.68
CA ARG A 50 8.45 30.70 2.13
C ARG A 50 7.33 30.31 3.08
N GLU A 51 7.60 30.18 4.38
CA GLU A 51 6.57 29.89 5.39
C GLU A 51 5.48 30.97 5.42
N GLN A 52 5.87 32.25 5.43
CA GLN A 52 4.91 33.37 5.40
C GLN A 52 4.05 33.34 4.14
N LEU A 53 4.65 33.09 2.97
CA LEU A 53 3.92 32.96 1.70
C LEU A 53 2.91 31.80 1.74
N ILE A 54 3.29 30.64 2.29
CA ILE A 54 2.39 29.49 2.44
C ILE A 54 1.23 29.84 3.37
N LEU A 55 1.49 30.49 4.51
CA LEU A 55 0.46 30.90 5.46
C LEU A 55 -0.55 31.88 4.84
N CYS A 56 -0.07 32.91 4.13
CA CYS A 56 -0.94 33.85 3.40
C CYS A 56 -1.77 33.13 2.33
N SER A 57 -1.13 32.25 1.54
CA SER A 57 -1.81 31.49 0.49
C SER A 57 -2.91 30.58 1.05
N LYS A 58 -2.65 29.89 2.17
CA LYS A 58 -3.66 29.08 2.88
C LYS A 58 -4.86 29.93 3.32
N ALA A 59 -4.60 31.12 3.89
CA ALA A 59 -5.66 32.03 4.33
C ALA A 59 -6.52 32.55 3.16
N GLU A 60 -5.88 32.89 2.03
CA GLU A 60 -6.58 33.34 0.82
C GLU A 60 -7.44 32.23 0.21
N CYS A 61 -6.89 31.01 0.08
CA CYS A 61 -7.62 29.85 -0.42
C CYS A 61 -8.86 29.53 0.45
N ARG A 62 -8.71 29.57 1.78
CA ARG A 62 -9.83 29.39 2.72
C ARG A 62 -10.88 30.47 2.56
N SER A 63 -10.47 31.74 2.43
CA SER A 63 -11.38 32.85 2.21
C SER A 63 -12.17 32.71 0.90
N MET A 64 -11.49 32.31 -0.17
CA MET A 64 -12.10 32.09 -1.49
C MET A 64 -13.11 30.93 -1.45
N THR A 65 -12.71 29.77 -0.93
CA THR A 65 -13.59 28.58 -0.83
C THR A 65 -14.78 28.82 0.08
N LYS A 66 -14.60 29.56 1.18
CA LYS A 66 -15.70 30.06 2.02
C LYS A 66 -16.68 30.91 1.23
N MET A 67 -16.18 31.86 0.43
CA MET A 67 -17.03 32.70 -0.40
C MET A 67 -17.79 31.87 -1.44
N MET A 68 -17.12 30.93 -2.10
CA MET A 68 -17.74 30.02 -3.08
C MET A 68 -18.87 29.21 -2.43
N TYR A 69 -18.61 28.61 -1.28
CA TYR A 69 -19.60 27.84 -0.53
C TYR A 69 -20.83 28.68 -0.13
N GLN A 70 -20.61 29.91 0.33
CA GLN A 70 -21.68 30.80 0.79
C GLN A 70 -22.48 31.48 -0.33
N LYS A 71 -21.86 31.72 -1.49
CA LYS A 71 -22.43 32.57 -2.54
C LYS A 71 -22.86 31.83 -3.79
N LEU A 72 -22.22 30.70 -4.11
CA LEU A 72 -22.61 29.90 -5.26
C LEU A 72 -23.73 28.94 -4.88
N PRO A 73 -24.77 28.78 -5.72
CA PRO A 73 -25.74 27.71 -5.55
C PRO A 73 -25.07 26.34 -5.74
N VAL A 74 -25.68 25.30 -5.17
CA VAL A 74 -25.13 23.93 -5.14
C VAL A 74 -24.79 23.44 -6.53
N GLU A 75 -25.63 23.72 -7.53
CA GLU A 75 -25.46 23.25 -8.91
C GLU A 75 -24.18 23.81 -9.55
N LEU A 76 -23.84 25.08 -9.26
CA LEU A 76 -22.60 25.67 -9.76
C LEU A 76 -21.38 25.12 -9.01
N ARG A 77 -21.52 24.78 -7.72
CA ARG A 77 -20.44 24.12 -6.98
C ARG A 77 -20.18 22.71 -7.49
N ASP A 78 -21.24 21.95 -7.76
CA ASP A 78 -21.14 20.62 -8.38
C ASP A 78 -20.43 20.67 -9.73
N MET A 79 -20.71 21.67 -10.58
CA MET A 79 -19.96 21.88 -11.83
C MET A 79 -18.48 22.17 -11.60
N ILE A 80 -18.16 22.95 -10.58
CA ILE A 80 -16.77 23.25 -10.20
C ILE A 80 -16.08 22.00 -9.67
N TYR A 81 -16.72 21.22 -8.80
CA TYR A 81 -16.19 19.94 -8.32
C TYR A 81 -15.99 18.97 -9.46
N GLN A 82 -16.93 18.90 -10.40
CA GLN A 82 -16.80 18.05 -11.57
C GLN A 82 -15.56 18.42 -12.39
N TYR A 83 -15.35 19.71 -12.66
CA TYR A 83 -14.19 20.19 -13.43
C TYR A 83 -12.88 20.01 -12.67
N LEU A 84 -12.87 20.27 -11.35
CA LEU A 84 -11.66 20.31 -10.55
C LEU A 84 -11.28 18.98 -9.91
N LEU A 85 -12.19 18.02 -9.74
CA LEU A 85 -11.95 16.85 -8.88
C LEU A 85 -12.25 15.53 -9.58
N THR A 86 -12.67 15.53 -10.84
CA THR A 86 -12.94 14.29 -11.58
C THR A 86 -11.72 13.87 -12.39
N GLU A 87 -11.31 12.63 -12.23
CA GLU A 87 -10.29 11.96 -13.01
C GLU A 87 -10.94 10.89 -13.89
N ASP A 88 -10.64 10.92 -15.19
CA ASP A 88 -11.07 9.87 -16.13
C ASP A 88 -10.28 8.56 -15.93
N ARG A 89 -9.26 8.58 -15.08
CA ARG A 89 -8.32 7.48 -14.85
C ARG A 89 -8.51 6.90 -13.46
N LEU A 90 -8.09 5.66 -13.32
CA LEU A 90 -8.02 4.98 -12.03
C LEU A 90 -6.95 5.64 -11.15
N ILE A 91 -7.36 6.18 -10.01
CA ILE A 91 -6.49 6.90 -9.07
C ILE A 91 -5.82 5.86 -8.16
N PRO A 92 -4.48 5.70 -8.20
CA PRO A 92 -3.82 4.82 -7.27
C PRO A 92 -3.85 5.48 -5.88
N ALA A 93 -4.19 4.73 -4.84
CA ALA A 93 -4.29 5.25 -3.48
C ALA A 93 -3.60 4.34 -2.45
N GLY A 94 -3.22 4.94 -1.33
CA GLY A 94 -2.37 4.35 -0.30
C GLY A 94 -0.90 4.80 -0.38
N PRO A 95 -0.04 4.33 0.54
CA PRO A 95 1.39 4.70 0.62
C PRO A 95 2.24 4.23 -0.57
N HIS A 96 1.66 3.39 -1.43
CA HIS A 96 2.38 2.57 -2.39
C HIS A 96 1.64 2.52 -3.74
N PHE A 97 2.08 3.32 -4.71
CA PHE A 97 1.49 3.36 -6.05
C PHE A 97 2.18 2.34 -6.97
N HIS A 98 1.67 1.10 -7.00
CA HIS A 98 2.31 0.00 -7.75
C HIS A 98 1.41 -0.56 -8.86
N THR A 99 1.72 -0.21 -10.11
CA THR A 99 0.98 -0.75 -11.26
C THR A 99 1.55 -2.09 -11.76
N ARG A 100 2.86 -2.34 -11.58
CA ARG A 100 3.55 -3.64 -11.81
C ARG A 100 4.17 -4.22 -10.54
N ARG A 101 4.96 -5.30 -10.66
CA ARG A 101 5.62 -6.02 -9.56
C ARG A 101 6.39 -5.08 -8.65
N TYR A 102 6.03 -4.99 -7.38
CA TYR A 102 6.85 -4.19 -6.47
C TYR A 102 8.09 -4.99 -6.07
N ILE A 103 9.23 -4.34 -6.20
CA ILE A 103 10.53 -4.88 -5.79
C ILE A 103 10.86 -4.15 -4.49
N PRO A 104 10.73 -4.78 -3.32
CA PRO A 104 11.05 -4.13 -2.05
C PRO A 104 12.51 -3.66 -2.06
N PRO A 105 12.80 -2.41 -1.64
CA PRO A 105 14.16 -1.88 -1.63
C PRO A 105 15.13 -2.66 -0.71
N PHE A 106 14.61 -3.56 0.14
CA PHE A 106 15.37 -4.34 1.12
C PHE A 106 14.96 -5.81 1.16
N CYS A 107 15.08 -6.56 0.07
CA CYS A 107 14.86 -8.03 0.06
C CYS A 107 15.92 -8.84 0.85
N GLY A 108 16.63 -8.24 1.81
CA GLY A 108 17.75 -8.85 2.55
C GLY A 108 17.65 -8.82 4.08
N ARG A 109 16.61 -8.21 4.67
CA ARG A 109 16.36 -8.29 6.11
C ARG A 109 14.90 -8.67 6.36
N PRO A 110 14.61 -9.61 7.27
CA PRO A 110 13.24 -9.84 7.70
C PRO A 110 12.73 -8.53 8.29
N VAL A 111 11.77 -7.91 7.61
CA VAL A 111 10.98 -6.84 8.20
C VAL A 111 10.24 -7.50 9.36
N ASN A 112 10.54 -7.11 10.59
CA ASN A 112 9.64 -7.42 11.70
C ASN A 112 8.30 -6.78 11.34
N ILE A 113 7.35 -7.61 10.91
CA ILE A 113 5.95 -7.22 10.78
C ILE A 113 5.48 -7.03 12.21
N VAL A 114 5.68 -5.81 12.71
CA VAL A 114 5.07 -5.32 13.94
C VAL A 114 3.57 -5.38 13.70
N SER A 115 2.83 -6.09 14.55
CA SER A 115 1.38 -6.25 14.35
C SER A 115 0.72 -4.86 14.37
N SER A 116 -0.38 -4.69 13.65
CA SER A 116 -1.14 -3.42 13.62
C SER A 116 -1.46 -2.88 15.03
N ARG A 117 -1.59 -3.74 16.04
CA ARG A 117 -1.76 -3.36 17.46
C ARG A 117 -0.52 -2.72 18.10
N GLU A 118 0.68 -3.12 17.70
CA GLU A 118 1.93 -2.54 18.20
C GLU A 118 2.26 -1.21 17.51
N TRP A 119 1.82 -1.00 16.27
CA TRP A 119 1.92 0.30 15.58
C TRP A 119 1.12 1.40 16.27
N VAL A 120 -0.12 1.12 16.67
CA VAL A 120 -0.98 2.08 17.41
C VAL A 120 -0.36 2.44 18.77
N SER A 121 0.36 1.51 19.39
CA SER A 121 1.02 1.73 20.68
C SER A 121 2.30 2.58 20.59
N MET A 122 2.89 2.73 19.39
CA MET A 122 4.15 3.46 19.20
C MET A 122 3.99 4.94 18.82
N GLY A 123 2.77 5.45 18.67
CA GLY A 123 2.50 6.89 18.57
C GLY A 123 3.24 7.65 17.46
N GLY A 124 3.80 6.95 16.47
CA GLY A 124 4.55 7.53 15.37
C GLY A 124 3.61 8.06 14.29
N SER A 125 3.71 9.34 13.96
CA SER A 125 3.00 9.91 12.81
C SER A 125 3.53 9.30 11.50
N PRO A 126 2.67 8.85 10.56
CA PRO A 126 3.09 8.23 9.30
C PRO A 126 3.91 9.13 8.34
N GLY A 127 4.20 10.38 8.71
CA GLY A 127 4.87 11.37 7.85
C GLY A 127 6.39 11.49 7.99
N GLU A 128 7.04 10.97 9.04
CA GLU A 128 8.44 11.32 9.36
C GLU A 128 9.52 10.38 8.79
N ILE A 129 9.17 9.35 8.01
CA ILE A 129 10.14 8.32 7.60
C ILE A 129 10.87 8.61 6.26
N LEU A 130 10.55 9.66 5.49
CA LEU A 130 11.24 9.86 4.20
C LEU A 130 11.50 11.30 3.75
N GLU A 131 11.88 12.19 4.67
CA GLU A 131 12.70 13.35 4.33
C GLU A 131 14.09 13.18 4.94
N SER A 132 14.90 12.29 4.33
CA SER A 132 16.31 12.21 4.61
C SER A 132 16.97 13.53 4.24
N ARG A 133 17.33 14.28 5.27
CA ARG A 133 18.22 15.43 5.24
C ARG A 133 19.54 14.99 4.59
N ASP A 134 19.70 15.30 3.30
CA ASP A 134 20.92 15.07 2.53
C ASP A 134 22.06 15.94 3.08
N ASN A 135 22.72 15.44 4.11
CA ASN A 135 24.04 15.91 4.54
C ASN A 135 25.06 14.84 4.19
N ASN A 136 25.62 14.96 2.99
CA ASN A 136 26.74 14.15 2.54
C ASN A 136 28.04 14.71 3.14
N PRO A 137 28.90 13.85 3.70
CA PRO A 137 30.29 13.94 3.31
C PRO A 137 30.83 12.57 2.90
N GLU A 138 31.26 12.51 1.65
CA GLU A 138 32.35 11.67 1.14
C GLU A 138 32.29 10.17 1.49
N MET A 139 31.46 9.40 0.75
CA MET A 139 31.73 7.99 0.51
C MET A 139 32.12 7.75 -0.95
N ASN A 140 33.43 7.64 -1.18
CA ASN A 140 34.01 7.01 -2.36
C ASN A 140 33.73 5.50 -2.30
N GLY A 141 32.60 5.09 -2.85
CA GLY A 141 32.26 3.70 -3.10
C GLY A 141 31.17 3.68 -4.17
N SER A 142 31.45 3.04 -5.30
CA SER A 142 30.59 2.94 -6.48
C SER A 142 29.24 2.26 -6.18
N SER A 143 28.35 2.96 -5.49
CA SER A 143 26.91 2.68 -5.50
C SER A 143 26.37 3.23 -6.80
N ARG A 144 26.14 2.35 -7.78
CA ARG A 144 25.37 2.71 -8.96
C ARG A 144 23.96 3.04 -8.47
N MET A 145 23.67 4.34 -8.32
CA MET A 145 22.30 4.84 -8.28
C MET A 145 21.54 4.20 -9.46
N PRO A 146 20.36 3.60 -9.23
CA PRO A 146 19.53 3.12 -10.32
C PRO A 146 19.27 4.29 -11.29
N ARG A 147 19.47 4.04 -12.59
CA ARG A 147 19.29 5.09 -13.60
C ARG A 147 17.80 5.48 -13.62
N PRO A 148 17.45 6.78 -13.60
CA PRO A 148 16.05 7.25 -13.65
C PRO A 148 15.28 6.92 -14.93
N ASP A 149 15.89 6.24 -15.90
CA ASP A 149 15.36 6.08 -17.27
C ASP A 149 14.52 4.80 -17.47
N ASP A 150 14.39 3.91 -16.47
CA ASP A 150 13.72 2.61 -16.64
C ASP A 150 12.27 2.52 -16.13
N ASP A 151 11.73 3.57 -15.48
CA ASP A 151 10.43 3.50 -14.79
C ASP A 151 9.25 4.06 -15.59
N PHE A 152 9.33 4.18 -16.91
CA PHE A 152 8.19 4.63 -17.70
C PHE A 152 7.99 3.89 -19.02
N ILE A 153 6.72 3.63 -19.32
CA ILE A 153 6.26 3.01 -20.56
C ILE A 153 5.49 4.08 -21.33
N PHE A 154 5.90 4.35 -22.56
CA PHE A 154 5.08 5.13 -23.48
C PHE A 154 3.95 4.26 -24.00
N LEU A 155 2.71 4.66 -23.71
CA LEU A 155 1.52 4.06 -24.28
C LEU A 155 1.37 4.47 -25.75
N PRO A 156 0.67 3.68 -26.59
CA PRO A 156 0.49 3.98 -28.02
C PRO A 156 -0.15 5.35 -28.33
N ASP A 157 -0.80 5.97 -27.36
CA ASP A 157 -1.41 7.30 -27.45
C ASP A 157 -0.48 8.45 -27.00
N GLY A 158 0.80 8.15 -26.75
CA GLY A 158 1.82 9.11 -26.33
C GLY A 158 1.85 9.38 -24.82
N ARG A 159 0.97 8.76 -24.03
CA ARG A 159 0.95 8.93 -22.56
C ARG A 159 2.09 8.17 -21.90
N ILE A 160 2.62 8.73 -20.82
CA ILE A 160 3.66 8.11 -20.00
C ILE A 160 2.99 7.35 -18.86
N LYS A 161 3.26 6.05 -18.77
CA LYS A 161 2.84 5.21 -17.65
C LYS A 161 4.06 4.91 -16.78
N TYR A 162 4.06 5.44 -15.57
CA TYR A 162 5.12 5.16 -14.61
C TYR A 162 4.99 3.73 -14.03
N ASP A 163 6.08 2.98 -14.02
CA ASP A 163 6.11 1.57 -13.62
C ASP A 163 6.10 1.42 -12.09
N HIS A 164 6.94 2.20 -11.42
CA HIS A 164 7.05 2.30 -9.97
C HIS A 164 7.27 3.75 -9.53
N THR A 165 6.27 4.36 -8.90
CA THR A 165 6.48 5.68 -8.27
C THR A 165 5.91 5.67 -6.86
N HIS A 166 6.65 6.25 -5.92
CA HIS A 166 6.10 6.64 -4.62
C HIS A 166 5.30 7.94 -4.70
N ARG A 167 5.13 8.48 -5.90
CA ARG A 167 4.41 9.71 -6.17
C ARG A 167 3.31 9.44 -7.18
N PRO A 168 2.11 9.99 -7.00
CA PRO A 168 1.09 9.96 -8.04
C PRO A 168 1.59 10.70 -9.28
N PRO A 169 0.98 10.47 -10.46
CA PRO A 169 1.21 11.30 -11.63
C PRO A 169 1.05 12.78 -11.27
N PRO A 170 1.95 13.67 -11.72
CA PRO A 170 1.93 15.08 -11.31
C PRO A 170 0.69 15.84 -11.80
N ASP A 171 0.01 15.29 -12.80
CA ASP A 171 -1.23 15.79 -13.40
C ASP A 171 -2.50 15.16 -12.79
N MET A 172 -2.38 14.35 -11.74
CA MET A 172 -3.49 13.64 -11.12
C MET A 172 -3.80 14.20 -9.74
N ILE A 173 -5.09 14.35 -9.47
CA ILE A 173 -5.59 14.77 -8.16
C ILE A 173 -5.66 13.55 -7.26
N THR A 174 -5.01 13.64 -6.12
CA THR A 174 -4.97 12.60 -5.11
C THR A 174 -5.72 13.00 -3.85
N PRO A 175 -6.04 12.06 -2.94
CA PRO A 175 -6.59 12.39 -1.63
C PRO A 175 -5.78 13.43 -0.84
N SER A 176 -4.46 13.53 -1.08
CA SER A 176 -3.55 14.49 -0.45
C SER A 176 -3.52 15.87 -1.13
N SER A 177 -4.37 16.12 -2.13
CA SER A 177 -4.43 17.40 -2.84
C SER A 177 -4.81 18.54 -1.88
N HIS A 178 -4.24 19.73 -2.09
CA HIS A 178 -4.63 20.91 -1.33
C HIS A 178 -6.12 21.27 -1.47
N LEU A 179 -6.78 20.82 -2.55
CA LEU A 179 -8.23 21.01 -2.75
C LEU A 179 -9.08 20.19 -1.77
N LEU A 180 -8.50 19.15 -1.17
CA LEU A 180 -9.12 18.24 -0.21
C LEU A 180 -8.43 18.33 1.16
N ASN A 181 -7.81 19.47 1.47
CA ASN A 181 -7.10 19.68 2.72
C ASN A 181 -7.68 20.87 3.49
N SER A 182 -8.12 20.63 4.71
CA SER A 182 -8.71 21.64 5.61
C SER A 182 -7.78 22.82 5.90
N ASP A 183 -6.46 22.67 5.71
CA ASP A 183 -5.49 23.77 5.78
C ASP A 183 -5.68 24.84 4.70
N TYR A 184 -6.23 24.47 3.55
CA TYR A 184 -6.36 25.32 2.38
C TYR A 184 -7.81 25.64 2.04
N VAL A 185 -8.75 24.78 2.42
CA VAL A 185 -10.17 24.96 2.07
C VAL A 185 -11.03 25.10 3.31
N GLU A 186 -12.15 25.82 3.18
CA GLU A 186 -13.15 25.94 4.25
C GLU A 186 -13.89 24.61 4.46
N GLU A 187 -14.33 24.33 5.70
CA GLU A 187 -14.85 23.03 6.12
C GLU A 187 -16.11 22.59 5.36
N GLY A 188 -17.08 23.49 5.13
CA GLY A 188 -18.28 23.16 4.37
C GLY A 188 -17.96 22.84 2.91
N PHE A 189 -17.05 23.60 2.30
CA PHE A 189 -16.54 23.30 0.97
C PHE A 189 -15.82 21.94 0.92
N LEU A 190 -14.97 21.66 1.91
CA LEU A 190 -14.20 20.42 2.01
C LEU A 190 -15.11 19.20 2.03
N GLN A 191 -16.13 19.21 2.90
CA GLN A 191 -17.04 18.08 3.05
C GLN A 191 -17.80 17.77 1.75
N GLU A 192 -18.28 18.79 1.04
CA GLU A 192 -18.91 18.62 -0.27
C GLU A 192 -17.92 18.12 -1.32
N ALA A 193 -16.71 18.69 -1.35
CA ALA A 193 -15.65 18.34 -2.29
C ALA A 193 -15.17 16.89 -2.11
N GLU A 194 -14.90 16.45 -0.88
CA GLU A 194 -14.48 15.07 -0.58
C GLU A 194 -15.57 14.07 -0.95
N LYS A 195 -16.81 14.35 -0.55
CA LYS A 195 -17.97 13.51 -0.91
C LYS A 195 -18.12 13.39 -2.42
N PHE A 196 -17.97 14.50 -3.15
CA PHE A 196 -18.00 14.48 -4.61
C PHE A 196 -16.84 13.63 -5.15
N TYR A 197 -15.61 13.96 -4.77
CA TYR A 197 -14.37 13.33 -5.22
C TYR A 197 -14.39 11.81 -5.02
N TYR A 198 -14.69 11.30 -3.82
CA TYR A 198 -14.70 9.86 -3.58
C TYR A 198 -15.86 9.14 -4.27
N LYS A 199 -16.99 9.83 -4.49
CA LYS A 199 -18.15 9.24 -5.15
C LYS A 199 -17.97 9.11 -6.66
N THR A 200 -17.34 10.08 -7.30
CA THR A 200 -17.23 10.15 -8.78
C THR A 200 -16.00 9.41 -9.31
N ASN A 201 -14.93 9.35 -8.55
CA ASN A 201 -13.68 8.74 -9.00
C ASN A 201 -13.61 7.24 -8.74
N SER A 202 -12.72 6.59 -9.48
CA SER A 202 -12.38 5.18 -9.30
C SER A 202 -10.99 5.07 -8.67
N PHE A 203 -10.86 4.22 -7.66
CA PHE A 203 -9.62 4.08 -6.89
C PHE A 203 -8.99 2.71 -7.07
N SER A 204 -7.66 2.64 -7.06
CA SER A 204 -6.89 1.39 -7.06
C SER A 204 -5.96 1.35 -5.86
N VAL A 205 -6.19 0.40 -4.96
CA VAL A 205 -5.44 0.28 -3.71
C VAL A 205 -4.70 -1.04 -3.71
N CYS A 206 -3.42 -0.99 -3.40
CA CYS A 206 -2.60 -2.17 -3.16
C CYS A 206 -2.85 -2.68 -1.74
N ASN A 207 -2.77 -3.98 -1.48
CA ASN A 207 -2.91 -4.51 -0.12
C ASN A 207 -1.59 -4.53 0.68
N VAL A 208 -0.51 -3.99 0.12
CA VAL A 208 0.81 -3.93 0.76
C VAL A 208 0.79 -2.93 1.91
N GLY A 209 1.32 -3.32 3.07
CA GLY A 209 1.53 -2.42 4.20
C GLY A 209 0.25 -1.81 4.76
N CYS A 210 -0.86 -2.57 4.83
CA CYS A 210 -2.14 -2.08 5.34
C CYS A 210 -2.75 -0.89 4.55
N ALA A 211 -2.25 -0.60 3.34
CA ALA A 211 -2.67 0.52 2.51
C ALA A 211 -4.19 0.61 2.28
N LEU A 212 -4.89 -0.52 2.25
CA LEU A 212 -6.35 -0.56 2.13
C LEU A 212 -7.07 0.01 3.35
N TRP A 213 -6.57 -0.33 4.55
CA TRP A 213 -7.07 0.22 5.81
C TRP A 213 -6.76 1.71 5.94
N GLU A 214 -5.54 2.11 5.63
CA GLU A 214 -5.12 3.52 5.67
C GLU A 214 -5.93 4.39 4.70
N PHE A 215 -6.17 3.90 3.48
CA PHE A 215 -6.96 4.62 2.49
C PHE A 215 -8.43 4.73 2.91
N LEU A 216 -9.04 3.65 3.38
CA LEU A 216 -10.48 3.63 3.63
C LEU A 216 -10.88 4.31 4.93
N GLY A 217 -10.05 4.29 5.99
CA GLY A 217 -10.44 4.86 7.30
C GLY A 217 -9.33 5.51 8.13
N CYS A 218 -8.07 5.11 8.00
CA CYS A 218 -7.09 5.34 9.07
C CYS A 218 -6.11 6.52 8.90
N GLN A 219 -6.41 7.53 8.08
CA GLN A 219 -5.68 8.81 8.20
C GLN A 219 -6.03 9.57 9.49
N ASP A 220 -7.06 9.12 10.20
CA ASP A 220 -7.48 9.67 11.48
C ASP A 220 -6.85 8.86 12.63
N PRO A 221 -5.94 9.43 13.44
CA PRO A 221 -5.38 8.73 14.60
C PRO A 221 -6.46 8.35 15.63
N ASP A 222 -7.58 9.08 15.65
CA ASP A 222 -8.73 8.82 16.52
C ASP A 222 -9.82 7.99 15.83
N PHE A 223 -9.52 7.34 14.70
CA PHE A 223 -10.51 6.60 13.90
C PHE A 223 -11.33 5.62 14.71
N GLU A 224 -10.68 4.76 15.51
CA GLU A 224 -11.38 3.76 16.33
C GLU A 224 -12.33 4.42 17.35
N GLN A 225 -11.91 5.53 17.95
CA GLN A 225 -12.71 6.26 18.93
C GLN A 225 -13.88 6.99 18.28
N ASN A 226 -13.63 7.68 17.16
CA ASN A 226 -14.65 8.39 16.39
C ASN A 226 -15.68 7.43 15.80
N PHE A 227 -15.22 6.28 15.33
CA PHE A 227 -16.10 5.23 14.84
C PHE A 227 -16.94 4.64 15.97
N ALA A 228 -16.34 4.25 17.09
CA ALA A 228 -17.09 3.73 18.24
C ALA A 228 -18.15 4.73 18.72
N ALA A 229 -17.82 6.02 18.74
CA ALA A 229 -18.78 7.09 19.05
C ALA A 229 -19.94 7.15 18.03
N ARG A 230 -19.65 6.98 16.73
CA ARG A 230 -20.67 6.93 15.64
C ARG A 230 -21.60 5.72 15.83
N THR A 231 -21.07 4.53 16.11
CA THR A 231 -21.89 3.32 16.37
C THR A 231 -22.75 3.49 17.61
N LEU A 232 -22.24 4.17 18.64
CA LEU A 232 -22.97 4.43 19.89
C LEU A 232 -23.94 5.63 19.81
N ASN A 233 -24.17 6.21 18.62
CA ASN A 233 -25.01 7.40 18.42
C ASN A 233 -24.68 8.56 19.38
N MET A 234 -23.41 8.70 19.75
CA MET A 234 -22.96 9.87 20.48
C MET A 234 -22.93 11.06 19.51
N ASN A 235 -23.21 12.28 20.01
CA ASN A 235 -23.19 13.54 19.24
C ASN A 235 -21.78 13.94 18.72
N ALA A 236 -20.91 12.97 18.43
CA ALA A 236 -19.63 13.21 17.80
C ALA A 236 -19.86 13.80 16.40
N PRO A 237 -19.03 14.77 15.97
CA PRO A 237 -19.08 15.27 14.60
C PRO A 237 -18.92 14.08 13.65
N ILE A 238 -19.86 13.95 12.71
CA ILE A 238 -19.83 12.86 11.73
C ILE A 238 -18.66 13.14 10.79
N LYS A 239 -17.50 12.56 11.10
CA LYS A 239 -16.37 12.59 10.19
C LYS A 239 -16.69 11.71 8.99
N HIS A 240 -16.41 12.28 7.83
CA HIS A 240 -16.63 11.68 6.54
C HIS A 240 -15.39 10.90 6.14
N TYR A 241 -15.55 9.62 5.84
CA TYR A 241 -14.43 8.77 5.43
C TYR A 241 -14.53 8.40 3.96
N PRO A 242 -13.41 8.10 3.29
CA PRO A 242 -13.43 7.60 1.91
C PRO A 242 -14.35 6.38 1.76
N PHE A 243 -14.34 5.50 2.75
CA PHE A 243 -15.23 4.35 2.77
C PHE A 243 -16.72 4.72 2.81
N ASP A 244 -17.17 5.93 3.13
CA ASP A 244 -18.60 6.26 3.06
C ASP A 244 -19.06 6.51 1.59
N TYR A 245 -18.13 6.93 0.73
CA TYR A 245 -18.47 7.51 -0.58
C TYR A 245 -17.96 6.73 -1.78
N VAL A 246 -16.82 6.02 -1.65
CA VAL A 246 -16.22 5.24 -2.74
C VAL A 246 -17.25 4.31 -3.38
N ARG A 247 -17.37 4.41 -4.71
CA ARG A 247 -18.29 3.60 -5.54
C ARG A 247 -17.59 2.62 -6.44
N THR A 248 -16.36 2.89 -6.82
CA THR A 248 -15.58 2.02 -7.69
C THR A 248 -14.20 1.83 -7.09
N LEU A 249 -13.90 0.61 -6.68
CA LEU A 249 -12.66 0.26 -5.99
C LEU A 249 -12.00 -0.94 -6.66
N GLN A 250 -10.75 -0.79 -7.03
CA GLN A 250 -9.89 -1.88 -7.44
C GLN A 250 -8.94 -2.23 -6.29
N VAL A 251 -8.95 -3.48 -5.84
CA VAL A 251 -8.09 -3.99 -4.78
C VAL A 251 -7.06 -4.91 -5.41
N ARG A 252 -5.77 -4.55 -5.33
CA ARG A 252 -4.67 -5.29 -5.93
C ARG A 252 -3.93 -6.11 -4.87
N PHE A 253 -3.96 -7.43 -5.04
CA PHE A 253 -3.22 -8.38 -4.21
C PHE A 253 -1.87 -8.70 -4.82
N LYS A 254 -0.78 -8.23 -4.20
CA LYS A 254 0.60 -8.46 -4.69
C LYS A 254 1.19 -9.75 -4.13
N MET A 255 0.75 -10.88 -4.67
CA MET A 255 1.23 -12.20 -4.24
C MET A 255 2.63 -12.53 -4.78
N ASP A 256 3.10 -11.77 -5.77
CA ASP A 256 4.46 -11.76 -6.29
C ASP A 256 5.52 -11.35 -5.24
N HIS A 257 5.11 -10.79 -4.10
CA HIS A 257 6.02 -10.50 -2.98
C HIS A 257 6.32 -11.71 -2.11
N SER A 258 5.58 -12.81 -2.28
CA SER A 258 5.85 -14.07 -1.56
C SER A 258 7.20 -14.68 -1.95
N THR A 259 7.67 -14.41 -3.17
CA THR A 259 8.95 -14.89 -3.72
C THR A 259 10.05 -13.85 -3.50
N CYS A 260 10.60 -13.82 -2.30
CA CYS A 260 11.78 -13.01 -1.98
C CYS A 260 13.07 -13.78 -2.33
N ASP A 261 14.08 -13.11 -2.89
CA ASP A 261 15.38 -13.74 -3.22
C ASP A 261 16.08 -14.35 -1.99
N ALA A 262 15.79 -13.83 -0.80
CA ALA A 262 16.26 -14.42 0.47
C ALA A 262 15.83 -15.89 0.65
N LEU A 263 14.77 -16.34 -0.03
CA LEU A 263 14.29 -17.71 0.04
C LEU A 263 15.09 -18.69 -0.82
N GLN A 264 15.95 -18.21 -1.74
CA GLN A 264 16.73 -19.06 -2.63
C GLN A 264 17.66 -20.04 -1.87
N ASN A 265 18.07 -19.68 -0.65
CA ASN A 265 18.94 -20.50 0.22
C ASN A 265 18.20 -21.13 1.41
N SER A 266 16.87 -21.01 1.46
CA SER A 266 16.08 -21.51 2.59
C SER A 266 15.72 -22.99 2.43
N THR A 267 15.56 -23.70 3.55
CA THR A 267 15.00 -25.07 3.50
C THR A 267 13.52 -25.03 3.08
N SER A 268 12.98 -26.12 2.55
CA SER A 268 11.55 -26.18 2.16
C SER A 268 10.59 -25.83 3.30
N GLY A 269 10.93 -26.21 4.54
CA GLY A 269 10.16 -25.83 5.73
C GLY A 269 10.24 -24.33 6.03
N GLN A 270 11.42 -23.71 5.93
CA GLN A 270 11.58 -22.27 6.12
C GLN A 270 10.85 -21.46 5.04
N ALA A 271 10.92 -21.90 3.78
CA ALA A 271 10.20 -21.29 2.67
C ALA A 271 8.68 -21.34 2.89
N TYR A 272 8.16 -22.49 3.33
CA TYR A 272 6.74 -22.64 3.62
C TYR A 272 6.30 -21.81 4.83
N GLU A 273 7.08 -21.75 5.91
CA GLU A 273 6.77 -20.87 7.05
C GLU A 273 6.78 -19.39 6.67
N HIS A 274 7.70 -18.98 5.79
CA HIS A 274 7.68 -17.63 5.24
C HIS A 274 6.41 -17.37 4.43
N GLU A 275 6.01 -18.30 3.56
CA GLU A 275 4.75 -18.21 2.82
C GLU A 275 3.55 -18.09 3.77
N ARG A 276 3.46 -18.90 4.82
CA ARG A 276 2.35 -18.82 5.80
C ARG A 276 2.28 -17.45 6.47
N ARG A 277 3.42 -16.90 6.90
CA ARG A 277 3.50 -15.55 7.48
C ARG A 277 3.06 -14.49 6.48
N PHE A 278 3.51 -14.62 5.24
CA PHE A 278 3.11 -13.72 4.16
C PHE A 278 1.60 -13.78 3.94
N LEU A 279 1.02 -14.97 3.73
CA LEU A 279 -0.42 -15.16 3.53
C LEU A 279 -1.25 -14.63 4.71
N ARG A 280 -0.79 -14.81 5.95
CA ARG A 280 -1.44 -14.23 7.14
C ARG A 280 -1.41 -12.70 7.11
N SER A 281 -0.27 -12.09 6.79
CA SER A 281 -0.17 -10.64 6.65
C SER A 281 -1.08 -10.11 5.52
N GLN A 282 -1.19 -10.84 4.40
CA GLN A 282 -2.12 -10.49 3.33
C GLN A 282 -3.58 -10.57 3.79
N TYR A 283 -3.94 -11.58 4.59
CA TYR A 283 -5.26 -11.65 5.19
C TYR A 283 -5.52 -10.48 6.15
N GLU A 284 -4.57 -10.19 7.04
CA GLU A 284 -4.70 -9.09 8.00
C GLU A 284 -4.92 -7.76 7.27
N SER A 285 -4.24 -7.54 6.14
CA SER A 285 -4.45 -6.35 5.30
C SER A 285 -5.86 -6.23 4.71
N LEU A 286 -6.60 -7.35 4.62
CA LEU A 286 -7.96 -7.40 4.12
C LEU A 286 -9.03 -7.20 5.18
N THR A 287 -8.69 -7.42 6.45
CA THR A 287 -9.64 -7.25 7.57
C THR A 287 -10.24 -5.84 7.58
N GLY A 288 -9.47 -4.85 7.14
CA GLY A 288 -9.98 -3.51 6.94
C GLY A 288 -11.13 -3.45 5.97
N LEU A 289 -10.97 -4.04 4.77
CA LEU A 289 -12.04 -4.09 3.78
C LEU A 289 -13.26 -4.86 4.27
N ASP A 290 -13.06 -6.00 4.92
CA ASP A 290 -14.16 -6.81 5.47
C ASP A 290 -15.04 -5.99 6.41
N TRP A 291 -14.40 -5.23 7.29
CA TRP A 291 -15.08 -4.29 8.18
C TRP A 291 -15.87 -3.22 7.42
N PHE A 292 -15.30 -2.61 6.37
CA PHE A 292 -15.98 -1.60 5.56
C PHE A 292 -17.14 -2.17 4.70
N LEU A 293 -17.07 -3.45 4.32
CA LEU A 293 -18.13 -4.13 3.59
C LEU A 293 -19.36 -4.34 4.46
N HIS A 294 -19.17 -4.72 5.73
CA HIS A 294 -20.26 -4.88 6.68
C HIS A 294 -20.98 -3.56 6.97
N GLU A 295 -20.26 -2.48 7.25
CA GLU A 295 -20.86 -1.17 7.51
C GLU A 295 -21.48 -0.53 6.26
N GLY A 296 -20.90 -0.80 5.09
CA GLY A 296 -21.29 -0.22 3.81
C GLY A 296 -22.43 -0.93 3.07
N ALA A 297 -23.07 -1.95 3.65
CA ALA A 297 -23.96 -2.88 2.94
C ALA A 297 -25.13 -2.22 2.17
N SER A 298 -25.55 -1.01 2.55
CA SER A 298 -26.67 -0.29 1.93
C SER A 298 -26.36 0.38 0.59
N ARG A 299 -25.10 0.38 0.14
CA ARG A 299 -24.61 1.27 -0.91
C ARG A 299 -24.18 0.48 -2.15
N GLU A 300 -24.38 1.06 -3.34
CA GLU A 300 -23.80 0.47 -4.56
C GLU A 300 -22.27 0.63 -4.53
N LEU A 301 -21.58 -0.48 -4.77
CA LEU A 301 -20.13 -0.58 -4.71
C LEU A 301 -19.64 -1.57 -5.78
N ASN A 302 -18.89 -1.07 -6.76
CA ASN A 302 -18.24 -1.86 -7.79
C ASN A 302 -16.82 -2.19 -7.30
N ILE A 303 -16.57 -3.43 -6.93
CA ILE A 303 -15.24 -3.88 -6.49
C ILE A 303 -14.62 -4.80 -7.54
N GLU A 304 -13.38 -4.49 -7.88
CA GLU A 304 -12.53 -5.36 -8.68
C GLU A 304 -11.34 -5.85 -7.87
N PHE A 305 -11.30 -7.14 -7.62
CA PHE A 305 -10.14 -7.79 -7.02
C PHE A 305 -9.16 -8.22 -8.11
N ILE A 306 -7.93 -7.70 -8.09
CA ILE A 306 -6.85 -8.11 -8.98
C ILE A 306 -5.83 -8.91 -8.20
N ILE A 307 -5.78 -10.21 -8.45
CA ILE A 307 -4.76 -11.10 -7.90
C ILE A 307 -3.55 -11.03 -8.81
N MET A 308 -2.44 -10.49 -8.31
CA MET A 308 -1.19 -10.33 -9.06
C MET A 308 -0.20 -11.40 -8.61
N THR A 309 0.23 -12.25 -9.53
CA THR A 309 1.20 -13.32 -9.27
C THR A 309 2.37 -13.22 -10.22
N ASP A 310 3.53 -13.71 -9.78
CA ASP A 310 4.70 -13.86 -10.65
C ASP A 310 5.28 -15.28 -10.49
N PHE A 311 4.79 -16.18 -11.32
CA PHE A 311 5.20 -17.59 -11.31
C PHE A 311 6.34 -17.88 -12.29
N SER A 312 7.17 -16.88 -12.57
CA SER A 312 8.24 -16.96 -13.57
C SER A 312 9.53 -17.61 -13.10
N GLY A 313 9.74 -17.73 -11.78
CA GLY A 313 11.04 -18.10 -11.22
C GLY A 313 11.13 -19.54 -10.73
N LEU A 314 12.03 -20.32 -11.35
CA LEU A 314 12.88 -21.41 -10.80
C LEU A 314 12.26 -22.55 -9.93
N GLY A 315 10.95 -22.55 -9.68
CA GLY A 315 10.23 -23.60 -8.96
C GLY A 315 9.70 -24.70 -9.86
N ARG A 316 9.36 -25.86 -9.27
CA ARG A 316 8.54 -26.87 -9.96
C ARG A 316 7.16 -26.28 -10.18
N PHE A 317 6.60 -26.41 -11.39
CA PHE A 317 5.26 -25.91 -11.75
C PHE A 317 4.17 -26.26 -10.70
N GLU A 318 4.27 -27.44 -10.07
CA GLU A 318 3.32 -27.90 -9.04
C GLU A 318 3.26 -26.99 -7.80
N ASP A 319 4.38 -26.35 -7.42
CA ASP A 319 4.42 -25.44 -6.26
C ASP A 319 3.74 -24.10 -6.55
N HIS A 320 3.65 -23.70 -7.83
CA HIS A 320 2.99 -22.46 -8.23
C HIS A 320 1.46 -22.59 -8.09
N ASP A 321 0.90 -23.71 -8.51
CA ASP A 321 -0.54 -24.00 -8.39
C ASP A 321 -0.97 -24.01 -6.92
N ARG A 322 -0.16 -24.64 -6.05
CA ARG A 322 -0.36 -24.68 -4.61
C ARG A 322 -0.37 -23.28 -4.00
N ARG A 323 0.65 -22.48 -4.27
CA ARG A 323 0.76 -21.09 -3.76
C ARG A 323 -0.40 -20.23 -4.26
N PHE A 324 -0.77 -20.37 -5.53
CA PHE A 324 -1.91 -19.65 -6.08
C PHE A 324 -3.21 -20.01 -5.36
N LEU A 325 -3.46 -21.30 -5.12
CA LEU A 325 -4.64 -21.73 -4.36
C LEU A 325 -4.64 -21.20 -2.93
N ASN A 326 -3.48 -21.19 -2.27
CA ASN A 326 -3.34 -20.57 -0.96
C ASN A 326 -3.65 -19.07 -1.00
N SER A 327 -3.21 -18.36 -2.04
CA SER A 327 -3.57 -16.95 -2.27
C SER A 327 -5.07 -16.77 -2.46
N LEU A 328 -5.73 -17.66 -3.21
CA LEU A 328 -7.20 -17.63 -3.36
C LEU A 328 -7.91 -17.88 -2.04
N GLN A 329 -7.39 -18.76 -1.18
CA GLN A 329 -7.96 -18.98 0.15
C GLN A 329 -7.87 -17.74 1.04
N VAL A 330 -6.76 -17.00 0.99
CA VAL A 330 -6.58 -15.76 1.77
C VAL A 330 -7.66 -14.74 1.46
N VAL A 331 -7.99 -14.56 0.19
CA VAL A 331 -8.96 -13.54 -0.24
C VAL A 331 -10.42 -14.03 -0.19
N ARG A 332 -10.63 -15.32 0.07
CA ARG A 332 -11.91 -16.01 -0.16
C ARG A 332 -13.08 -15.37 0.56
N ASN A 333 -12.99 -15.19 1.87
CA ASN A 333 -14.14 -14.68 2.60
C ASN A 333 -14.37 -13.21 2.33
N THR A 334 -13.33 -12.37 2.23
CA THR A 334 -13.54 -10.96 1.88
C THR A 334 -14.29 -10.82 0.55
N ILE A 335 -14.01 -11.70 -0.42
CA ILE A 335 -14.74 -11.75 -1.68
C ILE A 335 -16.18 -12.23 -1.47
N TYR A 336 -16.42 -13.31 -0.71
CA TYR A 336 -17.78 -13.78 -0.44
C TYR A 336 -18.61 -12.83 0.41
N THR A 337 -18.03 -12.14 1.40
CA THR A 337 -18.64 -11.02 2.12
C THR A 337 -19.09 -9.96 1.10
N ALA A 338 -18.20 -9.56 0.18
CA ALA A 338 -18.55 -8.58 -0.84
C ALA A 338 -19.65 -9.06 -1.81
N ILE A 339 -19.72 -10.36 -2.13
CA ILE A 339 -20.72 -10.93 -3.04
C ILE A 339 -22.07 -11.13 -2.36
N HIS A 340 -22.11 -11.67 -1.14
CA HIS A 340 -23.33 -12.17 -0.51
C HIS A 340 -23.87 -11.28 0.61
N ASP A 341 -23.00 -10.55 1.30
CA ASP A 341 -23.37 -9.71 2.45
C ASP A 341 -23.57 -8.24 2.03
N CYS A 342 -23.14 -7.87 0.81
CA CYS A 342 -23.37 -6.57 0.22
C CYS A 342 -24.26 -6.68 -1.03
N GLU A 343 -25.59 -6.69 -0.85
CA GLU A 343 -26.56 -6.95 -1.94
C GLU A 343 -26.47 -6.01 -3.15
N ARG A 344 -25.92 -4.81 -2.95
CA ARG A 344 -25.77 -3.78 -3.99
C ARG A 344 -24.36 -3.74 -4.58
N SER A 345 -23.48 -4.65 -4.17
CA SER A 345 -22.12 -4.71 -4.69
C SER A 345 -22.06 -5.48 -6.00
N LYS A 346 -21.21 -5.01 -6.92
CA LYS A 346 -20.81 -5.75 -8.13
C LYS A 346 -19.35 -6.12 -7.97
N VAL A 347 -19.09 -7.43 -7.93
CA VAL A 347 -17.73 -7.95 -7.70
C VAL A 347 -17.19 -8.57 -8.97
N ARG A 348 -15.97 -8.18 -9.35
CA ARG A 348 -15.19 -8.81 -10.41
C ARG A 348 -13.87 -9.30 -9.85
N ILE A 349 -13.44 -10.49 -10.24
CA ILE A 349 -12.14 -11.05 -9.85
C ILE A 349 -11.30 -11.27 -11.10
N LEU A 350 -10.12 -10.66 -11.14
CA LEU A 350 -9.14 -10.82 -12.20
C LEU A 350 -7.85 -11.45 -11.66
N HIS A 351 -7.28 -12.35 -12.44
CA HIS A 351 -5.94 -12.87 -12.19
C HIS A 351 -4.98 -12.28 -13.23
N HIS A 352 -3.99 -11.53 -12.75
CA HIS A 352 -2.89 -11.02 -13.56
C HIS A 352 -1.61 -11.78 -13.22
N ASN A 353 -1.07 -12.50 -14.20
CA ASN A 353 0.23 -13.13 -14.07
C ASN A 353 1.20 -12.46 -15.04
N ASN A 354 2.22 -11.78 -14.49
CA ASN A 354 3.15 -10.96 -15.29
C ASN A 354 3.89 -11.74 -16.39
N VAL A 355 4.00 -13.07 -16.26
CA VAL A 355 4.81 -13.89 -17.17
C VAL A 355 3.99 -14.92 -17.93
N ALA A 356 2.97 -15.50 -17.30
CA ALA A 356 2.17 -16.54 -17.94
C ALA A 356 1.24 -15.98 -19.03
N TRP A 357 0.67 -14.79 -18.84
CA TRP A 357 -0.34 -14.25 -19.77
C TRP A 357 -0.18 -12.74 -20.01
N ILE A 358 -0.36 -12.35 -21.27
CA ILE A 358 -0.33 -10.94 -21.69
C ILE A 358 -1.53 -10.17 -21.12
N PHE A 359 -2.68 -10.84 -20.99
CA PHE A 359 -3.94 -10.23 -20.53
C PHE A 359 -4.40 -10.85 -19.21
N PRO A 360 -4.98 -10.05 -18.29
CA PRO A 360 -5.65 -10.58 -17.12
C PRO A 360 -6.77 -11.55 -17.50
N ARG A 361 -6.95 -12.60 -16.72
CA ARG A 361 -8.04 -13.57 -16.87
C ARG A 361 -9.15 -13.27 -15.88
N ASP A 362 -10.40 -13.48 -16.29
CA ASP A 362 -11.56 -13.36 -15.41
C ASP A 362 -11.73 -14.65 -14.60
N TYR A 363 -11.64 -14.52 -13.28
CA TYR A 363 -11.77 -15.59 -12.29
C TYR A 363 -13.05 -15.43 -11.47
N THR A 364 -13.97 -14.56 -11.87
CA THR A 364 -15.20 -14.28 -11.10
C THR A 364 -16.01 -15.55 -10.84
N ALA A 365 -16.11 -16.44 -11.83
CA ALA A 365 -16.84 -17.71 -11.71
C ALA A 365 -16.22 -18.71 -10.70
N TRP A 366 -14.99 -18.47 -10.24
CA TRP A 366 -14.39 -19.27 -9.16
C TRP A 366 -15.03 -19.05 -7.81
N PHE A 367 -15.66 -17.89 -7.63
CA PHE A 367 -16.33 -17.52 -6.40
C PHE A 367 -17.83 -17.84 -6.53
N SER A 368 -18.14 -19.12 -6.66
CA SER A 368 -19.47 -19.65 -7.02
C SER A 368 -20.25 -20.28 -5.86
N LEU A 369 -19.84 -20.05 -4.60
CA LEU A 369 -20.69 -20.43 -3.48
C LEU A 369 -22.08 -19.80 -3.60
N THR A 370 -23.07 -20.54 -3.15
CA THR A 370 -24.40 -19.98 -2.90
C THR A 370 -24.40 -19.18 -1.60
N LYS A 371 -25.35 -18.25 -1.44
CA LYS A 371 -25.53 -17.50 -0.19
C LYS A 371 -25.72 -18.44 1.00
N ASP A 372 -26.49 -19.51 0.83
CA ASP A 372 -26.73 -20.50 1.90
C ASP A 372 -25.45 -21.23 2.32
N GLN A 373 -24.63 -21.65 1.36
CA GLN A 373 -23.32 -22.26 1.64
C GLN A 373 -22.39 -21.27 2.36
N TRP A 374 -22.39 -20.00 1.95
CA TRP A 374 -21.62 -18.95 2.62
C TRP A 374 -22.07 -18.72 4.06
N GLU A 375 -23.37 -18.64 4.32
CA GLU A 375 -23.91 -18.53 5.69
C GLU A 375 -23.55 -19.74 6.56
N GLN A 376 -23.56 -20.95 6.00
CA GLN A 376 -23.11 -22.14 6.71
C GLN A 376 -21.61 -22.09 7.05
N GLU A 377 -20.76 -21.67 6.11
CA GLU A 377 -19.33 -21.45 6.38
C GLU A 377 -19.15 -20.42 7.50
N LYS A 378 -19.82 -19.26 7.43
CA LYS A 378 -19.80 -18.24 8.48
C LYS A 378 -20.22 -18.80 9.84
N ALA A 379 -21.33 -19.53 9.92
CA ALA A 379 -21.82 -20.12 11.17
C ALA A 379 -20.80 -21.09 11.79
N ILE A 380 -20.14 -21.90 10.97
CA ILE A 380 -19.07 -22.80 11.40
C ILE A 380 -17.87 -22.01 11.98
N HIS A 381 -17.57 -20.85 11.39
CA HIS A 381 -16.45 -19.98 11.81
C HIS A 381 -16.76 -19.14 13.04
N SER A 382 -17.96 -18.57 13.18
CA SER A 382 -18.35 -17.80 14.38
C SER A 382 -18.24 -18.63 15.66
N ASN A 383 -18.50 -19.93 15.57
CA ASN A 383 -18.33 -20.88 16.68
C ASN A 383 -16.85 -21.11 17.07
N ARG A 384 -15.88 -20.67 16.25
CA ARG A 384 -14.43 -20.79 16.51
C ARG A 384 -13.76 -19.49 16.93
N ALA A 385 -14.47 -18.36 16.94
CA ALA A 385 -13.90 -17.03 17.17
C ALA A 385 -13.21 -16.85 18.54
N SER A 386 -13.36 -17.80 19.48
CA SER A 386 -12.66 -17.81 20.76
C SER A 386 -11.23 -18.38 20.69
N ASP A 387 -10.82 -18.99 19.58
CA ASP A 387 -9.50 -19.61 19.43
C ASP A 387 -8.58 -18.67 18.63
N ASP A 388 -7.45 -18.24 19.21
CA ASP A 388 -6.45 -17.36 18.60
C ASP A 388 -5.88 -17.88 17.26
N ARG A 389 -6.17 -19.15 16.94
CA ARG A 389 -5.88 -19.77 15.64
C ARG A 389 -6.94 -19.34 14.62
N GLY A 390 -6.82 -18.11 14.15
CA GLY A 390 -7.68 -17.53 13.13
C GLY A 390 -7.86 -18.47 11.92
N TRP A 391 -9.07 -18.46 11.38
CA TRP A 391 -9.62 -19.27 10.29
C TRP A 391 -8.66 -19.62 9.12
N ILE A 392 -7.70 -18.76 8.83
CA ILE A 392 -6.74 -18.86 7.71
C ILE A 392 -5.80 -20.07 7.79
N THR A 393 -5.37 -20.47 8.99
CA THR A 393 -4.26 -21.43 9.11
C THR A 393 -4.65 -22.87 8.76
N ASP A 394 -5.93 -23.20 8.78
CA ASP A 394 -6.41 -24.58 8.67
C ASP A 394 -6.63 -25.03 7.21
N PHE A 395 -6.66 -24.09 6.25
CA PHE A 395 -7.09 -24.37 4.87
C PHE A 395 -5.98 -24.27 3.83
N PHE A 396 -4.74 -24.00 4.25
CA PHE A 396 -3.62 -23.96 3.32
C PHE A 396 -3.18 -25.36 2.88
N LEU A 397 -2.78 -25.46 1.62
CA LEU A 397 -2.09 -26.62 1.10
C LEU A 397 -0.63 -26.56 1.57
N ASN A 398 -0.22 -27.61 2.28
CA ASN A 398 1.11 -27.82 2.83
C ASN A 398 2.12 -28.10 1.72
N ALA A 399 3.32 -27.55 1.84
CA ALA A 399 4.43 -27.88 0.94
C ALA A 399 4.79 -29.38 1.03
N ARG A 400 5.31 -29.93 -0.08
CA ARG A 400 5.69 -31.32 -0.22
C ARG A 400 6.81 -31.75 0.75
N TRP A 401 6.42 -32.23 1.93
CA TRP A 401 7.20 -33.09 2.85
C TRP A 401 8.48 -32.46 3.48
N PRO A 402 8.86 -32.81 4.73
CA PRO A 402 8.05 -33.33 5.82
C PRO A 402 7.55 -32.13 6.66
N VAL A 403 6.42 -31.53 6.29
CA VAL A 403 5.73 -30.62 7.22
C VAL A 403 4.93 -31.52 8.16
N LEU A 404 5.14 -31.36 9.47
CA LEU A 404 4.44 -32.17 10.47
C LEU A 404 2.92 -31.88 10.40
N PRO A 405 2.04 -32.88 10.58
CA PRO A 405 0.59 -32.67 10.60
C PRO A 405 0.07 -31.69 11.66
N ALA A 406 0.92 -31.30 12.61
CA ALA A 406 0.57 -30.44 13.73
C ALA A 406 0.24 -28.99 13.32
N ASP A 407 0.65 -28.56 12.12
CA ASP A 407 0.56 -27.16 11.69
C ASP A 407 -0.74 -26.80 10.94
N GLY A 408 -1.67 -27.74 10.81
CA GLY A 408 -2.91 -27.58 10.04
C GLY A 408 -2.72 -27.75 8.53
N GLY A 409 -3.79 -27.57 7.76
CA GLY A 409 -3.75 -27.63 6.29
C GLY A 409 -3.88 -29.02 5.66
N TYR A 410 -3.89 -29.04 4.32
CA TYR A 410 -4.06 -30.25 3.51
C TYR A 410 -2.77 -30.61 2.75
N PRO A 411 -2.42 -31.88 2.55
CA PRO A 411 -1.25 -32.26 1.76
C PRO A 411 -1.35 -31.78 0.31
N GLU A 412 -0.26 -31.30 -0.30
CA GLU A 412 -0.23 -30.94 -1.73
C GLU A 412 -0.67 -32.09 -2.67
N ALA A 413 -0.43 -33.34 -2.27
CA ALA A 413 -0.89 -34.52 -3.01
C ALA A 413 -2.42 -34.56 -3.18
N GLU A 414 -3.16 -33.88 -2.31
CA GLU A 414 -4.61 -33.78 -2.32
C GLU A 414 -5.12 -32.54 -3.08
N MET A 415 -4.24 -31.72 -3.67
CA MET A 415 -4.60 -30.47 -4.33
C MET A 415 -5.70 -30.65 -5.39
N ARG A 416 -5.69 -31.77 -6.13
CA ARG A 416 -6.73 -32.04 -7.15
C ARG A 416 -8.11 -32.26 -6.53
N ASP A 417 -8.18 -33.05 -5.46
CA ASP A 417 -9.44 -33.32 -4.77
C ASP A 417 -9.91 -32.07 -4.02
N PHE A 418 -8.97 -31.32 -3.42
CA PHE A 418 -9.24 -30.00 -2.84
C PHE A 418 -9.83 -29.05 -3.86
N LEU A 419 -9.20 -28.89 -5.03
CA LEU A 419 -9.69 -28.00 -6.09
C LEU A 419 -11.08 -28.41 -6.57
N LYS A 420 -11.30 -29.71 -6.72
CA LYS A 420 -12.59 -30.26 -7.18
C LYS A 420 -13.70 -30.04 -6.17
N GLU A 421 -13.50 -30.42 -4.90
CA GLU A 421 -14.55 -30.34 -3.88
C GLU A 421 -14.75 -28.91 -3.35
N ARG A 422 -13.67 -28.16 -3.12
CA ARG A 422 -13.70 -26.83 -2.48
C ARG A 422 -14.00 -25.69 -3.45
N TRP A 423 -13.55 -25.83 -4.70
CA TRP A 423 -13.69 -24.79 -5.72
C TRP A 423 -14.53 -25.23 -6.93
N GLY A 424 -14.75 -26.53 -7.14
CA GLY A 424 -15.51 -27.01 -8.29
C GLY A 424 -14.70 -27.10 -9.59
N PHE A 425 -13.36 -27.09 -9.54
CA PHE A 425 -12.50 -27.06 -10.74
C PHE A 425 -11.64 -28.31 -10.89
N ARG A 426 -11.24 -28.61 -12.14
CA ARG A 426 -10.33 -29.71 -12.43
C ARG A 426 -8.87 -29.26 -12.39
N SER A 427 -8.63 -28.04 -12.85
CA SER A 427 -7.32 -27.43 -12.97
C SER A 427 -7.38 -25.95 -12.67
N ILE A 428 -6.25 -25.37 -12.23
CA ILE A 428 -6.17 -23.94 -11.98
C ILE A 428 -6.28 -23.06 -13.25
N ALA A 429 -6.21 -23.69 -14.42
CA ALA A 429 -6.33 -23.04 -15.72
C ALA A 429 -7.79 -22.89 -16.18
N ASP A 430 -8.72 -23.58 -15.52
CA ASP A 430 -10.15 -23.55 -15.83
C ASP A 430 -10.72 -22.15 -15.50
N THR A 431 -11.63 -21.62 -16.33
CA THR A 431 -12.26 -20.31 -16.11
C THR A 431 -13.68 -20.41 -15.56
N ALA A 432 -14.26 -21.61 -15.53
CA ALA A 432 -15.59 -21.87 -15.02
C ALA A 432 -15.64 -23.22 -14.26
N PRO A 433 -16.45 -23.33 -13.18
CA PRO A 433 -16.53 -24.54 -12.38
C PRO A 433 -17.09 -25.68 -13.22
N SER A 434 -16.44 -26.84 -13.16
CA SER A 434 -16.84 -28.08 -13.84
C SER A 434 -17.54 -29.07 -12.92
N TYR A 435 -17.47 -28.84 -11.61
CA TYR A 435 -18.05 -29.68 -10.58
C TYR A 435 -18.82 -28.82 -9.58
N PRO A 436 -19.91 -29.35 -8.98
CA PRO A 436 -20.56 -28.67 -7.88
C PRO A 436 -19.59 -28.60 -6.68
N ILE A 437 -19.60 -27.46 -5.99
CA ILE A 437 -18.94 -27.32 -4.70
C ILE A 437 -19.74 -28.13 -3.68
N VAL A 438 -19.08 -29.10 -3.02
CA VAL A 438 -19.73 -30.05 -2.10
C VAL A 438 -19.21 -29.90 -0.67
N GLU A 439 -20.12 -30.05 0.29
CA GLU A 439 -19.77 -30.18 1.71
C GLU A 439 -19.07 -31.53 1.95
N GLY A 440 -17.75 -31.53 1.75
CA GLY A 440 -16.92 -32.73 1.76
C GLY A 440 -15.79 -32.68 2.76
N ARG A 441 -14.66 -33.28 2.38
CA ARG A 441 -13.47 -33.36 3.24
C ARG A 441 -12.81 -31.99 3.44
N TYR A 442 -12.91 -31.15 2.42
CA TYR A 442 -12.25 -29.83 2.36
C TYR A 442 -13.18 -28.69 2.75
N TRP A 443 -14.39 -29.00 3.21
CA TRP A 443 -15.30 -28.02 3.78
C TRP A 443 -14.86 -27.64 5.21
N PRO A 444 -15.08 -26.39 5.65
CA PRO A 444 -14.93 -26.05 7.05
C PRO A 444 -15.71 -27.02 7.92
N ARG A 445 -15.02 -27.70 8.84
CA ARG A 445 -15.67 -28.52 9.86
C ARG A 445 -15.83 -27.67 11.11
N GLY A 446 -17.03 -27.55 11.64
CA GLY A 446 -17.22 -27.02 12.99
C GLY A 446 -16.35 -27.77 13.99
N ILE A 447 -16.11 -27.17 15.16
CA ILE A 447 -15.72 -27.97 16.32
C ILE A 447 -16.94 -28.86 16.62
N GLY A 448 -17.05 -29.99 15.92
CA GLY A 448 -17.92 -31.06 16.39
C GLY A 448 -17.46 -31.43 17.80
N PRO A 449 -18.36 -31.95 18.66
CA PRO A 449 -17.94 -32.45 19.97
C PRO A 449 -16.74 -33.37 19.74
N SER A 450 -15.60 -33.02 20.33
CA SER A 450 -14.38 -33.79 20.19
C SER A 450 -14.73 -35.23 20.54
N ILE A 451 -14.67 -36.12 19.54
CA ILE A 451 -14.77 -37.54 19.79
C ILE A 451 -13.48 -37.85 20.53
N SER A 452 -13.57 -37.89 21.86
CA SER A 452 -12.52 -38.39 22.74
C SER A 452 -12.19 -39.80 22.28
N SER A 453 -11.10 -39.93 21.55
CA SER A 453 -10.50 -41.20 21.15
C SER A 453 -9.96 -41.94 22.36
#